data_AF-A0ABD0ZIZ3-F1
#
_entry.id   AF-A0ABD0ZIZ3-F1
#
_cell.length_a   1.000
_cell.length_b   1.000
_cell.length_c   1.000
_cell.angle_alpha   90.00
_cell.angle_beta   90.00
_cell.angle_gamma   90.00
#
_symmetry.space_group_name_H-M   'P 1'
#
loop_
_entity.id
_entity.type
_entity.pdbx_description
1 polymer ?
#
loop_
_entity_poly.entity_id
_entity_poly.type
_entity_poly.pdbx_seq_one_letter_code
_entity_poly.pdbx_strand_id
1 'polypeptide(L)'
;MDWQGQKLAEQLMQILLLIAVVVAFVVGYTTASFRTMMLIYAGGVVLTSLITVPNWPLFNRHPLKWLDPSEAEKHPKPQAVVVSSKKKFSKKLVSVLKIIVSLISLNQMTTFCY
;
A
#
# COMPACT_ATOMS: atom_id res chain seq x y z
N MET A 1 -15.16 3.15 12.31
CA MET A 1 -15.01 2.67 10.92
C MET A 1 -16.07 1.64 10.62
N ASP A 2 -16.87 1.90 9.59
CA ASP A 2 -17.78 0.91 9.00
C ASP A 2 -17.00 -0.14 8.17
N TRP A 3 -17.67 -1.18 7.65
CA TRP A 3 -17.00 -2.25 6.88
C TRP A 3 -16.37 -1.72 5.57
N GLN A 4 -16.94 -0.64 5.00
CA GLN A 4 -16.48 -0.04 3.75
C GLN A 4 -15.18 0.74 4.01
N GLY A 5 -15.14 1.50 5.09
CA GLY A 5 -13.98 2.20 5.62
C GLY A 5 -12.87 1.25 6.01
N GLN A 6 -13.19 0.10 6.63
CA GLN A 6 -12.19 -0.95 6.87
C GLN A 6 -11.59 -1.49 5.58
N LYS A 7 -12.42 -1.74 4.55
CA LYS A 7 -11.90 -2.24 3.25
C LYS A 7 -11.01 -1.21 2.56
N LEU A 8 -11.40 0.06 2.61
CA LEU A 8 -10.60 1.16 2.08
C LEU A 8 -9.26 1.30 2.82
N ALA A 9 -9.29 1.24 4.16
CA ALA A 9 -8.10 1.32 5.00
C ALA A 9 -7.12 0.16 4.70
N GLU A 10 -7.63 -1.07 4.51
CA GLU A 10 -6.82 -2.22 4.12
C GLU A 10 -6.13 -2.00 2.76
N GLN A 11 -6.87 -1.52 1.76
CA GLN A 11 -6.29 -1.24 0.44
C GLN A 11 -5.24 -0.13 0.48
N LEU A 12 -5.50 0.94 1.24
CA LEU A 12 -4.54 2.05 1.43
C LEU A 12 -3.28 1.57 2.13
N MET A 13 -3.40 0.77 3.19
CA MET A 13 -2.26 0.21 3.91
C MET A 13 -1.37 -0.61 2.98
N GLN A 14 -1.95 -1.48 2.16
CA GLN A 14 -1.20 -2.28 1.17
C GLN A 14 -0.50 -1.40 0.11
N ILE A 15 -1.16 -0.36 -0.40
CA ILE A 15 -0.58 0.53 -1.42
C ILE A 15 0.57 1.34 -0.82
N LEU A 16 0.37 1.95 0.34
CA LEU A 16 1.38 2.79 1.01
C LEU A 16 2.61 1.98 1.40
N LEU A 17 2.43 0.80 2.00
CA LEU A 17 3.54 -0.08 2.34
C LEU A 17 4.30 -0.56 1.10
N LEU A 18 3.61 -0.90 0.01
CA LEU A 18 4.27 -1.31 -1.23
C LEU A 18 5.15 -0.19 -1.80
N ILE A 19 4.64 1.05 -1.80
CA ILE A 19 5.41 2.22 -2.24
C ILE A 19 6.60 2.46 -1.31
N ALA A 20 6.41 2.38 0.00
CA ALA A 20 7.48 2.56 0.99
C ALA A 20 8.61 1.54 0.80
N VAL A 21 8.29 0.26 0.55
CA VAL A 21 9.29 -0.78 0.26
C VAL A 21 10.06 -0.46 -1.01
N VAL A 22 9.36 -0.08 -2.09
CA VAL A 22 9.98 0.28 -3.37
C VAL A 22 10.94 1.45 -3.21
N VAL A 23 10.53 2.51 -2.51
CA VAL A 23 11.38 3.70 -2.27
C VAL A 23 12.56 3.35 -1.39
N ALA A 24 12.35 2.63 -0.29
CA ALA A 24 13.41 2.19 0.61
C ALA A 24 14.44 1.32 -0.13
N PHE A 25 13.97 0.43 -1.01
CA PHE A 25 14.84 -0.42 -1.82
C PHE A 25 15.67 0.38 -2.82
N VAL A 26 15.06 1.32 -3.56
CA VAL A 26 15.80 2.16 -4.53
C VAL A 26 16.85 3.03 -3.83
N VAL A 27 16.48 3.73 -2.76
CA VAL A 27 17.41 4.60 -2.02
C VAL A 27 18.48 3.80 -1.26
N GLY A 28 18.08 2.67 -0.68
CA GLY A 28 18.99 1.75 -0.01
C GLY A 28 20.03 1.17 -0.98
N TYR A 29 19.59 0.82 -2.19
CA TYR A 29 20.45 0.30 -3.24
C TYR A 29 21.45 1.36 -3.74
N THR A 30 21.01 2.61 -3.98
CA THR A 30 21.93 3.69 -4.41
C THR A 30 22.94 4.08 -3.35
N THR A 31 22.58 3.99 -2.07
CA THR A 31 23.46 4.36 -0.94
C THR A 31 24.32 3.18 -0.46
N ALA A 32 24.12 1.97 -1.02
CA ALA A 32 24.78 0.72 -0.62
C ALA A 32 24.78 0.45 0.91
N SER A 33 23.80 0.99 1.63
CA SER A 33 23.74 0.97 3.10
C SER A 33 22.42 0.40 3.60
N PHE A 34 22.51 -0.76 4.27
CA PHE A 34 21.35 -1.44 4.83
C PHE A 34 20.67 -0.65 5.95
N ARG A 35 21.43 0.12 6.74
CA ARG A 35 20.87 0.99 7.79
C ARG A 35 19.92 2.04 7.20
N THR A 36 20.32 2.68 6.10
CA THR A 36 19.50 3.70 5.44
C THR A 36 18.22 3.11 4.87
N MET A 37 18.30 1.92 4.25
CA MET A 37 17.13 1.18 3.75
C MET A 37 16.13 0.89 4.88
N MET A 38 16.60 0.34 6.00
CA MET A 38 15.77 0.03 7.18
C MET A 38 15.11 1.28 7.77
N LEU A 39 15.84 2.39 7.90
CA LEU A 39 15.29 3.64 8.44
C LEU A 39 14.18 4.22 7.56
N ILE A 40 14.36 4.24 6.24
CA ILE A 40 13.35 4.74 5.30
C ILE A 40 12.11 3.85 5.34
N TYR A 41 12.30 2.52 5.34
CA TYR A 41 11.19 1.58 5.44
C TYR A 41 10.44 1.74 6.77
N ALA A 42 11.14 1.81 7.90
CA ALA A 42 10.55 2.01 9.21
C ALA A 42 9.75 3.32 9.28
N GLY A 43 10.30 4.42 8.74
CA GLY A 43 9.58 5.69 8.62
C GLY A 43 8.30 5.57 7.77
N GLY A 44 8.37 4.83 6.66
CA GLY A 44 7.21 4.55 5.82
C GLY A 44 6.13 3.72 6.52
N VAL A 45 6.51 2.74 7.33
CA VAL A 45 5.59 1.93 8.14
C VAL A 45 4.91 2.80 9.21
N VAL A 46 5.69 3.61 9.94
CA VAL A 46 5.15 4.53 10.96
C VAL A 46 4.18 5.51 10.34
N LEU A 47 4.54 6.15 9.23
CA LEU A 47 3.64 7.07 8.52
C LEU A 47 2.37 6.37 8.04
N THR A 48 2.50 5.18 7.45
CA THR A 48 1.33 4.41 7.00
C THR A 48 0.41 4.09 8.17
N SER A 49 0.96 3.64 9.30
CA SER A 49 0.18 3.34 10.50
C SER A 49 -0.54 4.58 11.03
N LEU A 50 0.10 5.75 11.02
CA LEU A 50 -0.51 6.99 11.47
C LEU A 50 -1.68 7.44 10.55
N ILE A 51 -1.66 7.05 9.27
CA ILE A 51 -2.74 7.34 8.33
C ILE A 51 -3.88 6.33 8.47
N THR A 52 -3.59 5.04 8.65
CA THR A 52 -4.60 3.97 8.60
C THR A 52 -5.21 3.61 9.95
N VAL A 53 -4.47 3.80 11.06
CA VAL A 53 -4.92 3.42 12.40
C VAL A 53 -5.97 4.39 12.99
N PRO A 54 -5.86 5.72 12.86
CA PRO A 54 -6.86 6.60 13.44
C PRO A 54 -8.20 6.46 12.72
N ASN A 55 -9.29 6.55 13.49
CA ASN A 55 -10.65 6.57 12.95
C ASN A 55 -10.97 7.94 12.32
N TRP A 56 -10.31 8.27 11.22
CA TRP A 56 -10.53 9.53 10.51
C TRP A 56 -11.98 9.65 10.02
N PRO A 57 -12.54 10.86 9.97
CA PRO A 57 -13.90 11.10 9.46
C PRO A 57 -14.07 10.67 8.00
N LEU A 58 -12.97 10.54 7.24
CA LEU A 58 -12.95 9.95 5.89
C LEU A 58 -13.43 8.50 5.85
N PHE A 59 -13.15 7.70 6.89
CA PHE A 59 -13.50 6.28 6.98
C PHE A 59 -14.88 6.02 7.62
N ASN A 60 -15.63 7.08 7.93
CA ASN A 60 -16.90 7.00 8.67
C ASN A 60 -18.02 7.77 7.97
N ARG A 61 -17.94 7.90 6.64
CA ARG A 61 -18.90 8.66 5.83
C ARG A 61 -20.25 7.96 5.63
N HIS A 62 -20.33 6.66 5.94
CA HIS A 62 -21.54 5.89 5.75
C HIS A 62 -22.07 5.42 7.12
N PRO A 63 -22.97 6.20 7.76
CA PRO A 63 -23.61 5.76 8.99
C PRO A 63 -24.40 4.48 8.71
N LEU A 64 -23.97 3.39 9.34
CA LEU A 64 -24.61 2.09 9.22
C LEU A 64 -25.98 2.15 9.90
N LYS A 65 -27.06 2.07 9.11
CA LYS A 65 -28.39 1.80 9.63
C LYS A 65 -28.49 0.30 9.91
N TRP A 66 -28.29 -0.08 11.17
CA TRP A 66 -28.49 -1.46 11.62
C TRP A 66 -29.97 -1.84 11.45
N LEU A 67 -30.21 -3.05 10.92
CA LEU A 67 -31.56 -3.61 10.86
C LEU A 67 -31.94 -4.13 12.24
N ASP A 68 -33.21 -3.98 12.62
CA ASP A 68 -33.69 -4.51 13.89
C ASP A 68 -33.46 -6.04 13.95
N PRO A 69 -33.12 -6.60 15.13
CA PRO A 69 -32.77 -8.01 15.26
C PRO A 69 -33.80 -8.98 14.68
N SER A 70 -35.08 -8.60 14.68
CA SER A 70 -36.20 -9.37 14.12
C SER A 70 -36.24 -9.41 12.59
N GLU A 71 -35.70 -8.40 11.90
CA GLU A 71 -35.64 -8.36 10.43
C GLU A 71 -34.36 -9.02 9.90
N ALA A 72 -33.29 -9.03 10.69
CA ALA A 72 -32.02 -9.66 10.34
C ALA A 72 -32.12 -11.19 10.19
N GLU A 73 -33.07 -11.84 10.89
CA GLU A 73 -33.33 -13.28 10.77
C GLU A 73 -34.06 -13.66 9.47
N LYS A 74 -34.76 -12.70 8.83
CA LYS A 74 -35.65 -12.94 7.68
C LYS A 74 -34.96 -12.84 6.32
N HIS A 75 -33.76 -12.26 6.25
CA HIS A 75 -33.03 -12.04 4.99
C HIS A 75 -31.79 -12.94 4.89
N PRO A 76 -31.68 -13.83 3.89
CA PRO A 76 -30.44 -14.56 3.64
C PRO A 76 -29.35 -13.59 3.17
N LYS A 77 -28.21 -13.62 3.88
CA LYS A 77 -27.06 -12.69 3.77
C LYS A 77 -26.52 -12.61 2.32
N PRO A 78 -26.60 -11.43 1.64
CA PRO A 78 -26.02 -11.27 0.31
C PRO A 78 -24.49 -11.34 0.36
N GLN A 79 -23.91 -12.13 -0.56
CA GLN A 79 -22.47 -12.30 -0.70
C GLN A 79 -21.83 -11.00 -1.22
N ALA A 80 -20.83 -10.50 -0.50
CA ALA A 80 -20.09 -9.30 -0.89
C ALA A 80 -19.16 -9.60 -2.09
N VAL A 81 -19.47 -9.00 -3.23
CA VAL A 81 -18.63 -9.05 -4.45
C VAL A 81 -17.42 -8.14 -4.24
N VAL A 82 -16.26 -8.73 -4.00
CA VAL A 82 -14.96 -8.04 -3.92
C VAL A 82 -14.49 -7.66 -5.33
N VAL A 83 -14.66 -6.40 -5.71
CA VAL A 83 -14.08 -5.87 -6.96
C VAL A 83 -12.58 -5.61 -6.75
N SER A 84 -11.78 -6.63 -7.07
CA SER A 84 -10.33 -6.55 -7.24
C SER A 84 -10.01 -5.87 -8.57
N SER A 85 -9.85 -4.54 -8.57
CA SER A 85 -9.30 -3.80 -9.73
C SER A 85 -7.94 -3.20 -9.39
N LYS A 86 -6.93 -4.06 -9.19
CA LYS A 86 -5.52 -3.64 -9.00
C LYS A 86 -4.54 -4.32 -9.95
N LYS A 87 -4.98 -4.71 -11.17
CA LYS A 87 -4.14 -5.51 -12.09
C LYS A 87 -3.43 -4.72 -13.21
N LYS A 88 -3.88 -3.50 -13.57
CA LYS A 88 -3.29 -2.74 -14.70
C LYS A 88 -2.11 -1.84 -14.33
N PHE A 89 -2.13 -1.18 -13.18
CA PHE A 89 -1.09 -0.22 -12.79
C PHE A 89 0.24 -0.90 -12.39
N SER A 90 0.16 -2.09 -11.78
CA SER A 90 1.33 -2.83 -11.29
C SER A 90 2.31 -3.24 -12.41
N LYS A 91 1.82 -3.58 -13.61
CA LYS A 91 2.70 -4.01 -14.71
C LYS A 91 3.55 -2.88 -15.28
N LYS A 92 2.97 -1.69 -15.39
CA LYS A 92 3.70 -0.50 -15.86
C LYS A 92 4.74 -0.05 -14.84
N LEU A 93 4.38 -0.09 -13.55
CA LEU A 93 5.26 0.28 -12.45
C LEU A 93 6.45 -0.69 -12.29
N VAL A 94 6.22 -2.00 -12.46
CA VAL A 94 7.28 -3.02 -12.48
C VAL A 94 8.22 -2.83 -13.68
N SER A 95 7.69 -2.46 -14.85
CA SER A 95 8.52 -2.15 -16.03
C SER A 95 9.41 -0.93 -15.79
N VAL A 96 8.85 0.12 -15.20
CA VAL A 96 9.60 1.35 -14.86
C VAL A 96 10.67 1.07 -13.80
N LEU A 97 10.37 0.25 -12.77
CA LEU A 97 11.37 -0.16 -11.79
C LEU A 97 12.53 -0.91 -12.44
N LYS A 98 12.24 -1.84 -13.36
CA LYS A 98 13.28 -2.60 -14.07
C LYS A 98 14.18 -1.68 -14.90
N ILE A 99 13.60 -0.69 -15.58
CA ILE A 99 14.36 0.29 -16.36
C ILE A 99 15.26 1.12 -15.43
N ILE A 100 14.73 1.64 -14.32
CA ILE A 100 15.49 2.46 -13.38
C ILE A 100 16.63 1.65 -12.75
N VAL A 101 16.37 0.42 -12.28
CA VAL A 101 17.40 -0.46 -11.71
C VAL A 101 18.48 -0.79 -12.74
N SER A 102 18.11 -1.08 -13.99
CA SER A 102 19.07 -1.35 -15.07
C SER A 102 19.98 -0.16 -15.36
N LEU A 103 19.41 1.05 -15.45
CA LEU A 103 20.19 2.28 -15.67
C LEU A 103 21.14 2.59 -14.50
N ILE A 104 20.72 2.32 -13.26
CA ILE A 104 21.56 2.51 -12.08
C ILE A 104 22.72 1.49 -12.08
N SER A 105 22.47 0.23 -12.43
CA SER A 105 23.52 -0.80 -12.53
C SER A 105 24.52 -0.49 -13.65
N LEU A 106 24.08 0.05 -14.80
CA LEU A 106 24.98 0.49 -15.86
C LEU A 106 25.92 1.61 -15.39
N ASN A 107 25.40 2.60 -14.64
CA ASN A 107 26.20 3.73 -14.16
C ASN A 107 27.25 3.31 -13.11
N GLN A 108 26.94 2.32 -12.27
CA GLN A 108 27.89 1.74 -11.32
C GLN A 108 28.97 0.89 -12.03
N MET A 109 28.62 0.14 -13.08
CA MET A 109 29.58 -0.60 -13.91
C MET A 109 30.57 0.32 -14.62
N THR A 110 30.13 1.46 -15.14
CA THR A 110 31.03 2.45 -15.76
C THR A 110 31.94 3.14 -14.75
N THR A 111 31.48 3.34 -13.51
CA THR A 111 32.29 3.95 -12.43
C THR A 111 33.36 2.99 -11.89
N PHE A 112 33.18 1.67 -12.05
CA PHE A 112 34.15 0.66 -11.61
C PHE A 112 35.23 0.34 -12.67
N CYS A 113 35.04 0.81 -13.91
CA CYS A 113 35.96 0.60 -15.03
C CYS A 113 36.88 1.81 -15.31
N TYR A 114 36.79 2.87 -14.52
CA TYR A 114 37.72 4.01 -14.49
C TYR A 114 38.37 4.08 -13.11
#